data_AF-A0A817S8Z3-F1
#
_entry.id   AF-A0A817S8Z3-F1
#
_cell.length_a   1.000
_cell.length_b   1.000
_cell.length_c   1.000
_cell.angle_alpha   90.00
_cell.angle_beta   90.00
_cell.angle_gamma   90.00
#
_symmetry.space_group_name_H-M   'P 1'
#
loop_
_entity.id
_entity.type
_entity.pdbx_description
1 polymer ?
#
loop_
_entity_poly.entity_id
_entity_poly.type
_entity_poly.pdbx_seq_one_letter_code
_entity_poly.pdbx_strand_id
1 'polypeptide(L)'
;MSTRSASGSKTSTASPSSSNAFNVSRAEEKEQLETLNDRLAVYIDTVRRLEHDNKELKSIISSYTDTYEVQTSKVKQLYEGELDGAKQLIEELARDKSRLEIDAEKFGAEAKDALAKLARKERELRLSETRIKQCETEITDLKTRNEALVLDNNRKTDDNAILRGNSGDLVKQVNTLKRQLESETLLRIDLENKNKTLREELHFNKQVHETSMDEIRRQKRVEIKSYDDGLRQQYDDRLLHELQALRMQTDQQMQTIRDEIAEQYEQKLEDLKSTIRRNADQFGSYRSDVVSYRDRIEDLTKARDMLNDKVVSLEQRCRDLEDRLHRSQQRQDELLAEREDELQRLKQQIEQMQSDYQNLLDIKIGLDREIATYRKLLESEEDRLNISGIRIGGDGENASSGRANVTTATNRTCENSSYPSRKRPRHDLDERSSIRTQLLDGINIIDDDSTHAKYIKLINNSNQDISFNGWILKRKVGSQSYEFKFPRGMILKVGATTTIWSSDVNDIAVDPPTNLKLRTTKWFTVGSESKKTTLEDSEGRIIAEKTVTMK
;
A
#
# COMPACT_ATOMS: atom_id res chain seq x y z
N MET A 1 -85.71 102.13 -151.03
CA MET A 1 -86.26 103.28 -150.28
C MET A 1 -85.52 104.52 -150.76
N SER A 2 -86.18 105.55 -151.31
CA SER A 2 -86.88 106.67 -150.63
C SER A 2 -85.90 107.69 -150.03
N THR A 3 -86.04 109.04 -150.04
CA THR A 3 -86.90 110.09 -150.67
C THR A 3 -86.23 111.46 -150.30
N ARG A 4 -86.43 112.66 -150.88
CA ARG A 4 -87.37 113.33 -151.83
C ARG A 4 -86.58 113.87 -153.07
N SER A 5 -87.07 114.54 -154.13
CA SER A 5 -88.28 115.34 -154.50
C SER A 5 -88.22 116.88 -154.35
N ALA A 6 -87.92 117.54 -155.48
CA ALA A 6 -88.79 118.51 -156.18
C ALA A 6 -88.78 120.05 -155.90
N SER A 7 -89.03 120.78 -157.00
CA SER A 7 -89.54 122.17 -157.14
C SER A 7 -88.61 123.35 -156.79
N GLY A 8 -88.54 124.45 -157.58
CA GLY A 8 -89.09 124.72 -158.92
C GLY A 8 -89.66 126.14 -159.11
N SER A 9 -90.04 126.47 -160.37
CA SER A 9 -90.85 127.66 -160.78
C SER A 9 -90.14 129.04 -160.80
N LYS A 10 -90.55 130.08 -161.57
CA LYS A 10 -91.44 130.18 -162.77
C LYS A 10 -91.38 131.62 -163.39
N THR A 11 -91.33 131.73 -164.72
CA THR A 11 -91.94 132.82 -165.56
C THR A 11 -91.47 134.28 -165.30
N SER A 12 -91.84 135.36 -166.02
CA SER A 12 -92.90 135.59 -167.05
C SER A 12 -92.58 136.73 -168.05
N THR A 13 -92.91 136.52 -169.33
CA THR A 13 -93.50 137.45 -170.34
C THR A 13 -93.37 138.99 -170.21
N ALA A 14 -93.08 139.68 -171.32
CA ALA A 14 -94.12 140.39 -172.12
C ALA A 14 -93.57 141.08 -173.40
N SER A 15 -94.39 141.15 -174.45
CA SER A 15 -94.27 142.11 -175.57
C SER A 15 -95.30 143.23 -175.39
N PRO A 16 -95.22 144.35 -176.14
CA PRO A 16 -96.28 144.60 -177.12
C PRO A 16 -95.80 145.24 -178.45
N SER A 17 -96.76 145.68 -179.27
CA SER A 17 -96.68 145.98 -180.71
C SER A 17 -96.85 147.47 -181.07
N SER A 18 -96.95 147.75 -182.39
CA SER A 18 -97.54 148.95 -183.02
C SER A 18 -96.71 150.26 -183.05
N SER A 19 -96.91 151.19 -183.99
CA SER A 19 -97.46 151.13 -185.38
C SER A 19 -97.38 152.51 -186.08
N ASN A 20 -97.59 152.51 -187.40
CA ASN A 20 -97.97 153.64 -188.28
C ASN A 20 -96.86 154.55 -188.85
N ALA A 21 -97.09 154.94 -190.11
CA ALA A 21 -96.29 155.85 -190.91
C ALA A 21 -96.71 157.32 -190.70
N PHE A 22 -95.86 158.26 -191.13
CA PHE A 22 -96.15 159.18 -192.24
C PHE A 22 -94.88 159.93 -192.66
N ASN A 23 -94.71 160.14 -193.97
CA ASN A 23 -93.63 160.86 -194.68
C ASN A 23 -92.77 161.84 -193.84
N VAL A 24 -91.52 161.47 -193.55
CA VAL A 24 -90.47 162.39 -193.05
C VAL A 24 -89.34 162.48 -194.10
N SER A 25 -88.66 163.63 -194.16
CA SER A 25 -87.72 163.94 -195.25
C SER A 25 -86.35 163.24 -195.09
N ARG A 26 -85.67 163.05 -196.22
CA ARG A 26 -84.44 162.25 -196.43
C ARG A 26 -83.16 162.82 -195.76
N ALA A 27 -83.30 163.68 -194.76
CA ALA A 27 -82.18 164.32 -194.05
C ALA A 27 -81.90 163.66 -192.69
N GLU A 28 -82.95 163.38 -191.91
CA GLU A 28 -82.85 162.98 -190.50
C GLU A 28 -82.32 161.53 -190.32
N GLU A 29 -82.50 160.68 -191.33
CA GLU A 29 -82.10 159.26 -191.31
C GLU A 29 -80.57 159.06 -191.26
N LYS A 30 -79.78 160.04 -191.73
CA LYS A 30 -78.32 159.95 -191.77
C LYS A 30 -77.68 160.15 -190.38
N GLU A 31 -78.21 161.08 -189.59
CA GLU A 31 -77.67 161.49 -188.28
C GLU A 31 -77.84 160.39 -187.23
N GLN A 32 -78.91 159.60 -187.34
CA GLN A 32 -79.17 158.46 -186.45
C GLN A 32 -78.17 157.30 -186.66
N LEU A 33 -77.71 157.08 -187.90
CA LEU A 33 -76.73 156.02 -188.21
C LEU A 33 -75.32 156.35 -187.68
N GLU A 34 -74.93 157.62 -187.69
CA GLU A 34 -73.65 158.09 -187.15
C GLU A 34 -73.61 157.86 -185.62
N THR A 35 -74.66 158.33 -184.92
CA THR A 35 -74.85 158.15 -183.47
C THR A 35 -74.87 156.67 -183.03
N LEU A 36 -75.36 155.77 -183.88
CA LEU A 36 -75.40 154.33 -183.58
C LEU A 36 -74.00 153.68 -183.64
N ASN A 37 -73.15 154.11 -184.57
CA ASN A 37 -71.82 153.54 -184.80
C ASN A 37 -70.85 153.86 -183.66
N ASP A 38 -70.83 155.10 -183.17
CA ASP A 38 -69.98 155.49 -182.03
C ASP A 38 -70.32 154.69 -180.77
N ARG A 39 -71.62 154.46 -180.53
CA ARG A 39 -72.10 153.62 -179.43
C ARG A 39 -71.67 152.16 -179.56
N LEU A 40 -71.54 151.66 -180.79
CA LEU A 40 -71.02 150.32 -181.09
C LEU A 40 -69.51 150.23 -180.84
N ALA A 41 -68.74 151.26 -181.21
CA ALA A 41 -67.30 151.32 -180.95
C ALA A 41 -66.99 151.29 -179.43
N VAL A 42 -67.69 152.13 -178.64
CA VAL A 42 -67.58 152.13 -177.17
C VAL A 42 -67.91 150.75 -176.58
N TYR A 43 -68.92 150.06 -177.13
CA TYR A 43 -69.29 148.72 -176.67
C TYR A 43 -68.18 147.69 -176.97
N ILE A 44 -67.59 147.72 -178.16
CA ILE A 44 -66.49 146.81 -178.57
C ILE A 44 -65.26 146.98 -177.66
N ASP A 45 -64.87 148.21 -177.32
CA ASP A 45 -63.73 148.43 -176.43
C ASP A 45 -64.02 148.05 -174.97
N THR A 46 -65.27 148.21 -174.49
CA THR A 46 -65.66 147.63 -173.18
C THR A 46 -65.64 146.10 -173.18
N VAL A 47 -66.07 145.44 -174.27
CA VAL A 47 -65.98 143.98 -174.40
C VAL A 47 -64.52 143.53 -174.42
N ARG A 48 -63.64 144.20 -175.18
CA ARG A 48 -62.20 143.89 -175.23
C ARG A 48 -61.52 144.03 -173.86
N ARG A 49 -61.87 145.06 -173.09
CA ARG A 49 -61.41 145.20 -171.69
C ARG A 49 -61.90 144.02 -170.86
N LEU A 50 -63.20 143.73 -170.87
CA LEU A 50 -63.77 142.60 -170.12
C LEU A 50 -63.19 141.23 -170.53
N GLU A 51 -62.80 141.02 -171.79
CA GLU A 51 -62.10 139.80 -172.24
C GLU A 51 -60.64 139.73 -171.75
N HIS A 52 -59.94 140.86 -171.66
CA HIS A 52 -58.61 140.95 -171.09
C HIS A 52 -58.65 140.71 -169.58
N ASP A 53 -59.52 141.42 -168.86
CA ASP A 53 -59.78 141.27 -167.43
C ASP A 53 -60.16 139.81 -167.10
N ASN A 54 -61.00 139.15 -167.92
CA ASN A 54 -61.34 137.73 -167.75
C ASN A 54 -60.16 136.77 -167.96
N LYS A 55 -59.19 137.12 -168.81
CA LYS A 55 -57.96 136.31 -169.00
C LYS A 55 -57.01 136.48 -167.82
N GLU A 56 -56.83 137.71 -167.34
CA GLU A 56 -56.03 137.97 -166.14
C GLU A 56 -56.64 137.30 -164.92
N LEU A 57 -57.94 137.46 -164.68
CA LEU A 57 -58.64 136.80 -163.57
C LEU A 57 -58.52 135.27 -163.62
N LYS A 58 -58.61 134.64 -164.80
CA LYS A 58 -58.39 133.19 -164.95
C LYS A 58 -56.93 132.78 -164.68
N SER A 59 -55.97 133.57 -165.12
CA SER A 59 -54.54 133.34 -164.84
C SER A 59 -54.24 133.46 -163.33
N ILE A 60 -54.80 134.49 -162.69
CA ILE A 60 -54.71 134.70 -161.24
C ILE A 60 -55.35 133.53 -160.49
N ILE A 61 -56.57 133.12 -160.85
CA ILE A 61 -57.25 131.96 -160.26
C ILE A 61 -56.41 130.69 -160.39
N SER A 62 -55.85 130.39 -161.57
CA SER A 62 -54.98 129.22 -161.75
C SER A 62 -53.73 129.30 -160.86
N SER A 63 -53.04 130.45 -160.86
CA SER A 63 -51.85 130.63 -160.01
C SER A 63 -52.18 130.51 -158.51
N TYR A 64 -53.40 130.91 -158.10
CA TYR A 64 -53.88 130.78 -156.74
C TYR A 64 -54.25 129.33 -156.40
N THR A 65 -54.90 128.57 -157.29
CA THR A 65 -55.17 127.14 -157.06
C THR A 65 -53.88 126.35 -156.98
N ASP A 66 -52.94 126.57 -157.91
CA ASP A 66 -51.69 125.82 -157.99
C ASP A 66 -50.82 126.08 -156.75
N THR A 67 -50.73 127.35 -156.31
CA THR A 67 -50.01 127.69 -155.07
C THR A 67 -50.75 127.19 -153.82
N TYR A 68 -52.09 127.24 -153.77
CA TYR A 68 -52.87 126.72 -152.66
C TYR A 68 -52.73 125.19 -152.51
N GLU A 69 -52.75 124.44 -153.61
CA GLU A 69 -52.51 122.99 -153.61
C GLU A 69 -51.09 122.66 -153.17
N VAL A 70 -50.08 123.38 -153.65
CA VAL A 70 -48.68 123.19 -153.22
C VAL A 70 -48.48 123.50 -151.73
N GLN A 71 -49.05 124.59 -151.20
CA GLN A 71 -48.96 124.88 -149.77
C GLN A 71 -49.76 123.87 -148.93
N THR A 72 -50.95 123.45 -149.38
CA THR A 72 -51.76 122.42 -148.71
C THR A 72 -51.02 121.08 -148.67
N SER A 73 -50.39 120.68 -149.78
CA SER A 73 -49.55 119.48 -149.88
C SER A 73 -48.33 119.57 -148.97
N LYS A 74 -47.65 120.72 -148.91
CA LYS A 74 -46.52 120.96 -148.00
C LYS A 74 -46.94 120.89 -146.52
N VAL A 75 -48.06 121.49 -146.15
CA VAL A 75 -48.60 121.44 -144.78
C VAL A 75 -49.00 120.00 -144.43
N LYS A 76 -49.61 119.27 -145.37
CA LYS A 76 -49.92 117.84 -145.22
C LYS A 76 -48.65 117.01 -144.99
N GLN A 77 -47.62 117.19 -145.81
CA GLN A 77 -46.34 116.48 -145.66
C GLN A 77 -45.66 116.76 -144.31
N LEU A 78 -45.72 117.99 -143.82
CA LEU A 78 -45.21 118.33 -142.48
C LEU A 78 -46.01 117.59 -141.39
N TYR A 79 -47.34 117.63 -141.42
CA TYR A 79 -48.15 116.91 -140.43
C TYR A 79 -48.03 115.38 -140.53
N GLU A 80 -47.87 114.81 -141.73
CA GLU A 80 -47.60 113.37 -141.92
C GLU A 80 -46.22 113.00 -141.37
N GLY A 81 -45.19 113.83 -141.57
CA GLY A 81 -43.87 113.65 -140.98
C GLY A 81 -43.84 113.73 -139.45
N GLU A 82 -44.50 114.74 -138.86
CA GLU A 82 -44.65 114.87 -137.40
C GLU A 82 -45.45 113.69 -136.81
N LEU A 83 -46.51 113.24 -137.51
CA LEU A 83 -47.31 112.08 -137.10
C LEU A 83 -46.49 110.78 -137.15
N ASP A 84 -45.65 110.59 -138.17
CA ASP A 84 -44.79 109.41 -138.29
C ASP A 84 -43.61 109.45 -137.30
N GLY A 85 -43.05 110.63 -137.00
CA GLY A 85 -42.10 110.81 -135.91
C GLY A 85 -42.72 110.47 -134.54
N ALA A 86 -43.94 110.92 -134.29
CA ALA A 86 -44.69 110.57 -133.07
C ALA A 86 -44.99 109.06 -132.98
N LYS A 87 -45.33 108.38 -134.09
CA LYS A 87 -45.47 106.92 -134.13
C LYS A 87 -44.16 106.21 -133.80
N GLN A 88 -43.04 106.63 -134.41
CA GLN A 88 -41.72 106.03 -134.17
C GLN A 88 -41.31 106.17 -132.71
N LEU A 89 -41.55 107.33 -132.09
CA LEU A 89 -41.31 107.55 -130.65
C LEU A 89 -42.22 106.69 -129.77
N ILE A 90 -43.51 106.52 -130.13
CA ILE A 90 -44.43 105.63 -129.41
C ILE A 90 -43.96 104.17 -129.51
N GLU A 91 -43.49 103.71 -130.66
CA GLU A 91 -42.93 102.36 -130.80
C GLU A 91 -41.61 102.19 -130.04
N GLU A 92 -40.74 103.20 -130.02
CA GLU A 92 -39.48 103.18 -129.27
C GLU A 92 -39.74 103.12 -127.77
N LEU A 93 -40.62 103.97 -127.25
CA LEU A 93 -41.08 103.94 -125.86
C LEU A 93 -41.80 102.62 -125.53
N ALA A 94 -42.52 102.01 -126.47
CA ALA A 94 -43.13 100.68 -126.27
C ALA A 94 -42.07 99.58 -126.20
N ARG A 95 -41.05 99.60 -127.07
CA ARG A 95 -39.91 98.66 -127.05
C ARG A 95 -39.10 98.79 -125.76
N ASP A 96 -38.76 100.01 -125.35
CA ASP A 96 -38.02 100.26 -124.10
C ASP A 96 -38.87 99.94 -122.85
N LYS A 97 -40.17 100.23 -122.85
CA LYS A 97 -41.08 99.77 -121.79
C LYS A 97 -41.09 98.25 -121.68
N SER A 98 -41.29 97.53 -122.79
CA SER A 98 -41.29 96.06 -122.78
C SER A 98 -39.96 95.49 -122.31
N ARG A 99 -38.83 96.10 -122.70
CA ARG A 99 -37.50 95.73 -122.22
C ARG A 99 -37.35 95.96 -120.71
N LEU A 100 -37.75 97.12 -120.20
CA LEU A 100 -37.68 97.46 -118.78
C LEU A 100 -38.61 96.58 -117.93
N GLU A 101 -39.77 96.17 -118.46
CA GLU A 101 -40.65 95.18 -117.83
C GLU A 101 -39.96 93.81 -117.75
N ILE A 102 -39.31 93.34 -118.82
CA ILE A 102 -38.53 92.08 -118.82
C ILE A 102 -37.34 92.15 -117.86
N ASP A 103 -36.56 93.24 -117.86
CA ASP A 103 -35.42 93.42 -116.95
C ASP A 103 -35.90 93.49 -115.48
N ALA A 104 -37.04 94.15 -115.20
CA ALA A 104 -37.65 94.18 -113.87
C ALA A 104 -38.19 92.81 -113.41
N GLU A 105 -38.82 92.04 -114.30
CA GLU A 105 -39.23 90.65 -114.00
C GLU A 105 -38.02 89.76 -113.72
N LYS A 106 -36.95 89.90 -114.51
CA LYS A 106 -35.69 89.17 -114.33
C LYS A 106 -35.03 89.49 -112.99
N PHE A 107 -34.80 90.77 -112.67
CA PHE A 107 -34.22 91.15 -111.37
C PHE A 107 -35.15 90.77 -110.21
N GLY A 108 -36.48 90.82 -110.41
CA GLY A 108 -37.47 90.33 -109.45
C GLY A 108 -37.41 88.81 -109.24
N ALA A 109 -37.05 88.02 -110.26
CA ALA A 109 -36.80 86.60 -110.14
C ALA A 109 -35.46 86.32 -109.44
N GLU A 110 -34.37 86.98 -109.85
CA GLU A 110 -33.04 86.86 -109.24
C GLU A 110 -33.07 87.21 -107.74
N ALA A 111 -33.81 88.25 -107.35
CA ALA A 111 -34.01 88.62 -105.94
C ALA A 111 -34.80 87.57 -105.14
N LYS A 112 -35.87 86.99 -105.71
CA LYS A 112 -36.61 85.88 -105.06
C LYS A 112 -35.71 84.66 -104.88
N ASP A 113 -34.89 84.35 -105.88
CA ASP A 113 -33.95 83.24 -105.87
C ASP A 113 -32.82 83.45 -104.84
N ALA A 114 -32.31 84.67 -104.72
CA ALA A 114 -31.35 85.06 -103.69
C ALA A 114 -31.93 84.95 -102.27
N LEU A 115 -33.15 85.44 -102.05
CA LEU A 115 -33.87 85.30 -100.77
C LEU A 115 -34.15 83.83 -100.44
N ALA A 116 -34.51 83.00 -101.42
CA ALA A 116 -34.70 81.56 -101.23
C ALA A 116 -33.38 80.83 -100.89
N LYS A 117 -32.25 81.25 -101.48
CA LYS A 117 -30.90 80.73 -101.15
C LYS A 117 -30.47 81.16 -99.73
N LEU A 118 -30.71 82.43 -99.36
CA LEU A 118 -30.45 82.96 -98.02
C LEU A 118 -31.24 82.19 -96.95
N ALA A 119 -32.56 82.05 -97.13
CA ALA A 119 -33.43 81.35 -96.20
C ALA A 119 -33.11 79.84 -96.07
N ARG A 120 -32.51 79.22 -97.10
CA ARG A 120 -31.94 77.85 -96.97
C ARG A 120 -30.68 77.87 -96.11
N LYS A 121 -29.74 78.79 -96.37
CA LYS A 121 -28.49 78.89 -95.59
C LYS A 121 -28.71 79.29 -94.13
N GLU A 122 -29.69 80.13 -93.82
CA GLU A 122 -30.10 80.41 -92.44
C GLU A 122 -30.63 79.16 -91.71
N ARG A 123 -31.36 78.27 -92.41
CA ARG A 123 -31.84 77.01 -91.82
C ARG A 123 -30.69 76.02 -91.62
N GLU A 124 -29.80 75.90 -92.60
CA GLU A 124 -28.58 75.08 -92.48
C GLU A 124 -27.70 75.55 -91.31
N LEU A 125 -27.52 76.87 -91.16
CA LEU A 125 -26.79 77.48 -90.04
C LEU A 125 -27.46 77.19 -88.70
N ARG A 126 -28.77 77.44 -88.55
CA ARG A 126 -29.47 77.14 -87.29
C ARG A 126 -29.40 75.66 -86.92
N LEU A 127 -29.46 74.75 -87.90
CA LEU A 127 -29.29 73.31 -87.67
C LEU A 127 -27.86 72.99 -87.19
N SER A 128 -26.82 73.58 -87.81
CA SER A 128 -25.44 73.38 -87.35
C SER A 128 -25.20 73.98 -85.96
N GLU A 129 -25.74 75.16 -85.66
CA GLU A 129 -25.72 75.76 -84.32
C GLU A 129 -26.38 74.87 -83.26
N THR A 130 -27.54 74.28 -83.56
CA THR A 130 -28.19 73.35 -82.61
C THR A 130 -27.37 72.09 -82.37
N ARG A 131 -26.68 71.57 -83.40
CA ARG A 131 -25.82 70.39 -83.24
C ARG A 131 -24.50 70.70 -82.55
N ILE A 132 -23.93 71.89 -82.75
CA ILE A 132 -22.79 72.38 -81.97
C ILE A 132 -23.16 72.44 -80.49
N LYS A 133 -24.30 73.06 -80.14
CA LYS A 133 -24.79 73.14 -78.75
C LYS A 133 -25.03 71.78 -78.11
N GLN A 134 -25.55 70.80 -78.87
CA GLN A 134 -25.69 69.41 -78.41
C GLN A 134 -24.33 68.79 -78.09
N CYS A 135 -23.36 68.87 -78.99
CA CYS A 135 -22.01 68.35 -78.74
C CYS A 135 -21.28 69.11 -77.62
N GLU A 136 -21.53 70.41 -77.43
CA GLU A 136 -21.03 71.18 -76.29
C GLU A 136 -21.58 70.64 -74.96
N THR A 137 -22.88 70.34 -74.88
CA THR A 137 -23.49 69.71 -73.69
C THR A 137 -22.98 68.28 -73.45
N GLU A 138 -22.83 67.46 -74.51
CA GLU A 138 -22.23 66.13 -74.40
C GLU A 138 -20.79 66.20 -73.87
N ILE A 139 -20.01 67.21 -74.31
CA ILE A 139 -18.65 67.45 -73.83
C ILE A 139 -18.62 67.89 -72.36
N THR A 140 -19.58 68.71 -71.88
CA THR A 140 -19.64 69.07 -70.44
C THR A 140 -20.07 67.89 -69.57
N ASP A 141 -21.00 67.07 -70.04
CA ASP A 141 -21.49 65.90 -69.30
C ASP A 141 -20.40 64.80 -69.23
N LEU A 142 -19.66 64.59 -70.32
CA LEU A 142 -18.51 63.67 -70.33
C LEU A 142 -17.35 64.18 -69.47
N LYS A 143 -17.08 65.49 -69.43
CA LYS A 143 -16.05 66.08 -68.55
C LYS A 143 -16.40 65.89 -67.08
N THR A 144 -17.57 66.34 -66.65
CA THR A 144 -18.02 66.21 -65.24
C THR A 144 -18.12 64.76 -64.80
N ARG A 145 -18.54 63.84 -65.69
CA ARG A 145 -18.53 62.40 -65.42
C ARG A 145 -17.10 61.83 -65.28
N ASN A 146 -16.16 62.29 -66.09
CA ASN A 146 -14.76 61.87 -66.01
C ASN A 146 -14.10 62.39 -64.72
N GLU A 147 -14.32 63.66 -64.37
CA GLU A 147 -13.88 64.27 -63.10
C GLU A 147 -14.42 63.50 -61.89
N ALA A 148 -15.71 63.12 -61.90
CA ALA A 148 -16.31 62.29 -60.86
C ALA A 148 -15.68 60.88 -60.78
N LEU A 149 -15.37 60.25 -61.91
CA LEU A 149 -14.71 58.95 -61.97
C LEU A 149 -13.25 59.01 -61.50
N VAL A 150 -12.51 60.07 -61.82
CA VAL A 150 -11.15 60.31 -61.31
C VAL A 150 -11.19 60.47 -59.79
N LEU A 151 -12.15 61.23 -59.25
CA LEU A 151 -12.28 61.45 -57.81
C LEU A 151 -12.70 60.18 -57.04
N ASP A 152 -13.57 59.35 -57.62
CA ASP A 152 -13.89 58.00 -57.10
C ASP A 152 -12.69 57.04 -57.16
N ASN A 153 -11.91 57.06 -58.23
CA ASN A 153 -10.72 56.24 -58.38
C ASN A 153 -9.62 56.65 -57.37
N ASN A 154 -9.40 57.95 -57.18
CA ASN A 154 -8.45 58.47 -56.18
C ASN A 154 -8.82 58.01 -54.76
N ARG A 155 -10.09 58.13 -54.36
CA ARG A 155 -10.59 57.58 -53.08
C ARG A 155 -10.30 56.09 -52.94
N LYS A 156 -10.56 55.31 -54.00
CA LYS A 156 -10.28 53.87 -54.02
C LYS A 156 -8.78 53.55 -53.96
N THR A 157 -7.90 54.40 -54.50
CA THR A 157 -6.45 54.24 -54.32
C THR A 157 -6.00 54.55 -52.89
N ASP A 158 -6.60 55.56 -52.25
CA ASP A 158 -6.33 55.91 -50.85
C ASP A 158 -6.81 54.80 -49.89
N ASP A 159 -8.03 54.30 -50.08
CA ASP A 159 -8.57 53.14 -49.35
C ASP A 159 -7.67 51.91 -49.51
N ASN A 160 -7.20 51.63 -50.74
CA ASN A 160 -6.27 50.53 -51.00
C ASN A 160 -4.89 50.75 -50.34
N ALA A 161 -4.40 51.99 -50.23
CA ALA A 161 -3.17 52.30 -49.53
C ALA A 161 -3.31 52.06 -48.01
N ILE A 162 -4.43 52.48 -47.41
CA ILE A 162 -4.77 52.24 -46.01
C ILE A 162 -4.90 50.74 -45.72
N LEU A 163 -5.63 50.00 -46.57
CA LEU A 163 -5.79 48.54 -46.42
C LEU A 163 -4.46 47.78 -46.58
N ARG A 164 -3.57 48.23 -47.47
CA ARG A 164 -2.20 47.70 -47.60
C ARG A 164 -1.35 48.00 -46.37
N GLY A 165 -1.47 49.20 -45.80
CA GLY A 165 -0.82 49.57 -44.53
C GLY A 165 -1.25 48.67 -43.39
N ASN A 166 -2.56 48.60 -43.14
CA ASN A 166 -3.17 47.76 -42.10
C ASN A 166 -2.78 46.27 -42.26
N SER A 167 -2.79 45.75 -43.49
CA SER A 167 -2.35 44.37 -43.78
C SER A 167 -0.85 44.18 -43.47
N GLY A 168 -0.01 45.14 -43.86
CA GLY A 168 1.42 45.15 -43.54
C GLY A 168 1.71 45.18 -42.03
N ASP A 169 0.95 45.96 -41.25
CA ASP A 169 1.08 46.02 -39.80
C ASP A 169 0.56 44.75 -39.11
N LEU A 170 -0.52 44.15 -39.62
CA LEU A 170 -1.01 42.85 -39.14
C LEU A 170 0.02 41.74 -39.41
N VAL A 171 0.71 41.78 -40.56
CA VAL A 171 1.84 40.87 -40.86
C VAL A 171 3.03 41.11 -39.93
N LYS A 172 3.35 42.35 -39.56
CA LYS A 172 4.36 42.64 -38.52
C LYS A 172 3.97 42.02 -37.18
N GLN A 173 2.73 42.21 -36.73
CA GLN A 173 2.20 41.66 -35.48
C GLN A 173 2.25 40.12 -35.45
N VAL A 174 1.82 39.46 -36.53
CA VAL A 174 1.92 38.00 -36.67
C VAL A 174 3.37 37.52 -36.58
N ASN A 175 4.32 38.25 -37.19
CA ASN A 175 5.74 37.88 -37.13
C ASN A 175 6.38 38.15 -35.76
N THR A 176 5.94 39.16 -35.00
CA THR A 176 6.37 39.34 -33.61
C THR A 176 5.80 38.27 -32.68
N LEU A 177 4.51 37.91 -32.85
CA LEU A 177 3.87 36.85 -32.07
C LEU A 177 4.50 35.47 -32.34
N LYS A 178 4.89 35.18 -33.59
CA LYS A 178 5.64 33.96 -33.93
C LYS A 178 6.99 33.91 -33.21
N ARG A 179 7.79 34.98 -33.25
CA ARG A 179 9.08 35.05 -32.55
C ARG A 179 8.93 34.92 -31.03
N GLN A 180 7.88 35.51 -30.46
CA GLN A 180 7.56 35.35 -29.04
C GLN A 180 7.24 33.89 -28.71
N LEU A 181 6.35 33.25 -29.49
CA LEU A 181 6.02 31.83 -29.36
C LEU A 181 7.27 30.94 -29.50
N GLU A 182 8.13 31.20 -30.49
CA GLU A 182 9.41 30.52 -30.69
C GLU A 182 10.27 30.65 -29.42
N SER A 183 10.47 31.86 -28.88
CA SER A 183 11.26 32.07 -27.66
C SER A 183 10.65 31.41 -26.41
N GLU A 184 9.33 31.43 -26.25
CA GLU A 184 8.64 30.76 -25.14
C GLU A 184 8.70 29.23 -25.28
N THR A 185 8.65 28.67 -26.50
CA THR A 185 8.83 27.22 -26.69
C THR A 185 10.25 26.77 -26.37
N LEU A 186 11.27 27.56 -26.69
CA LEU A 186 12.65 27.31 -26.27
C LEU A 186 12.79 27.36 -24.75
N LEU A 187 12.29 28.43 -24.11
CA LEU A 187 12.31 28.58 -22.65
C LEU A 187 11.57 27.41 -21.95
N ARG A 188 10.44 26.95 -22.49
CA ARG A 188 9.71 25.78 -21.98
C ARG A 188 10.56 24.51 -22.05
N ILE A 189 11.27 24.29 -23.15
CA ILE A 189 12.16 23.14 -23.35
C ILE A 189 13.36 23.21 -22.39
N ASP A 190 13.98 24.38 -22.20
CA ASP A 190 15.09 24.56 -21.26
C ASP A 190 14.66 24.33 -19.80
N LEU A 191 13.45 24.79 -19.44
CA LEU A 191 12.86 24.51 -18.12
C LEU A 191 12.49 23.03 -17.94
N GLU A 192 11.96 22.36 -18.97
CA GLU A 192 11.70 20.92 -18.95
C GLU A 192 12.99 20.10 -18.80
N ASN A 193 14.05 20.46 -19.53
CA ASN A 193 15.38 19.87 -19.42
C ASN A 193 15.96 20.06 -18.01
N LYS A 194 15.96 21.30 -17.48
CA LYS A 194 16.43 21.58 -16.13
C LYS A 194 15.62 20.84 -15.05
N ASN A 195 14.30 20.71 -15.24
CA ASN A 195 13.45 19.96 -14.33
C ASN A 195 13.71 18.45 -14.40
N LYS A 196 14.05 17.91 -15.58
CA LYS A 196 14.53 16.52 -15.74
C LYS A 196 15.84 16.30 -14.99
N THR A 197 16.86 17.15 -15.18
CA THR A 197 18.14 17.05 -14.46
C THR A 197 17.94 17.10 -12.94
N LEU A 198 17.12 18.03 -12.43
CA LEU A 198 16.80 18.11 -11.00
C LEU A 198 16.07 16.86 -10.46
N ARG A 199 15.25 16.17 -11.28
CA ARG A 199 14.66 14.87 -10.89
C ARG A 199 15.70 13.76 -10.84
N GLU A 200 16.65 13.74 -11.78
CA GLU A 200 17.73 12.76 -11.85
C GLU A 200 18.71 12.94 -10.67
N GLU A 201 19.11 14.18 -10.36
CA GLU A 201 19.88 14.55 -9.16
C GLU A 201 19.15 14.14 -7.86
N LEU A 202 17.84 14.43 -7.76
CA LEU A 202 17.03 14.07 -6.59
C LEU A 202 16.85 12.55 -6.44
N HIS A 203 16.79 11.81 -7.56
CA HIS A 203 16.76 10.35 -7.53
C HIS A 203 18.10 9.76 -7.09
N PHE A 204 19.21 10.26 -7.66
CA PHE A 204 20.56 9.88 -7.27
C PHE A 204 20.82 10.16 -5.78
N ASN A 205 20.50 11.36 -5.29
CA ASN A 205 20.71 11.70 -3.88
C ASN A 205 19.82 10.85 -2.94
N LYS A 206 18.60 10.48 -3.35
CA LYS A 206 17.79 9.49 -2.61
C LYS A 206 18.49 8.13 -2.54
N GLN A 207 19.05 7.64 -3.65
CA GLN A 207 19.77 6.37 -3.69
C GLN A 207 21.06 6.39 -2.85
N VAL A 208 21.78 7.51 -2.84
CA VAL A 208 22.96 7.73 -1.98
C VAL A 208 22.56 7.78 -0.50
N HIS A 209 21.47 8.46 -0.15
CA HIS A 209 20.95 8.44 1.22
C HIS A 209 20.44 7.06 1.65
N GLU A 210 19.76 6.31 0.77
CA GLU A 210 19.25 4.96 1.06
C GLU A 210 20.40 3.98 1.30
N THR A 211 21.41 3.94 0.41
CA THR A 211 22.62 3.12 0.59
C THR A 211 23.43 3.52 1.83
N SER A 212 23.54 4.82 2.14
CA SER A 212 24.17 5.30 3.38
C SER A 212 23.41 4.84 4.63
N MET A 213 22.07 4.88 4.59
CA MET A 213 21.23 4.41 5.70
C MET A 213 21.30 2.90 5.86
N ASP A 214 21.38 2.13 4.78
CA ASP A 214 21.56 0.68 4.85
C ASP A 214 22.96 0.26 5.30
N GLU A 215 24.00 1.03 4.98
CA GLU A 215 25.34 0.85 5.55
C GLU A 215 25.34 1.17 7.05
N ILE A 216 24.71 2.26 7.51
CA ILE A 216 24.56 2.53 8.95
C ILE A 216 23.74 1.43 9.65
N ARG A 217 22.65 0.94 9.03
CA ARG A 217 21.88 -0.21 9.53
C ARG A 217 22.72 -1.50 9.54
N ARG A 218 23.65 -1.68 8.60
CA ARG A 218 24.58 -2.83 8.56
C ARG A 218 25.60 -2.75 9.68
N GLN A 219 26.24 -1.59 9.85
CA GLN A 219 27.18 -1.30 10.94
C GLN A 219 26.52 -1.54 12.30
N LYS A 220 25.35 -0.94 12.56
CA LYS A 220 24.61 -1.17 13.82
C LYS A 220 24.18 -2.63 14.03
N ARG A 221 23.89 -3.39 12.97
CA ARG A 221 23.62 -4.84 13.07
C ARG A 221 24.87 -5.67 13.36
N VAL A 222 26.05 -5.22 12.96
CA VAL A 222 27.33 -5.86 13.34
C VAL A 222 27.71 -5.49 14.78
N GLU A 223 27.54 -4.21 15.15
CA GLU A 223 27.74 -3.69 16.51
C GLU A 223 26.87 -4.43 17.54
N ILE A 224 25.54 -4.47 17.32
CA ILE A 224 24.60 -5.22 18.17
C ILE A 224 25.03 -6.69 18.29
N LYS A 225 25.35 -7.36 17.18
CA LYS A 225 25.86 -8.74 17.23
C LYS A 225 27.14 -8.88 18.04
N SER A 226 28.10 -7.96 17.93
CA SER A 226 29.33 -8.02 18.72
C SER A 226 29.08 -7.81 20.22
N TYR A 227 28.07 -7.01 20.60
CA TYR A 227 27.62 -6.90 21.99
C TYR A 227 26.85 -8.15 22.45
N ASP A 228 25.97 -8.71 21.61
CA ASP A 228 25.21 -9.94 21.91
C ASP A 228 26.15 -11.15 22.06
N ASP A 229 27.11 -11.33 21.15
CA ASP A 229 28.12 -12.39 21.18
C ASP A 229 29.06 -12.21 22.37
N GLY A 230 29.50 -10.98 22.68
CA GLY A 230 30.35 -10.69 23.84
C GLY A 230 29.62 -10.82 25.19
N LEU A 231 28.33 -10.48 25.24
CA LEU A 231 27.47 -10.70 26.42
C LEU A 231 27.17 -12.18 26.60
N ARG A 232 26.89 -12.90 25.51
CA ARG A 232 26.75 -14.36 25.53
C ARG A 232 28.03 -15.03 26.00
N GLN A 233 29.19 -14.64 25.49
CA GLN A 233 30.47 -15.18 25.94
C GLN A 233 30.65 -14.93 27.45
N GLN A 234 30.31 -13.74 27.97
CA GLN A 234 30.34 -13.51 29.42
C GLN A 234 29.36 -14.39 30.21
N TYR A 235 28.20 -14.76 29.66
CA TYR A 235 27.31 -15.73 30.30
C TYR A 235 27.84 -17.16 30.23
N ASP A 236 28.36 -17.58 29.07
CA ASP A 236 28.96 -18.90 28.87
C ASP A 236 30.21 -19.07 29.76
N ASP A 237 31.06 -18.04 29.89
CA ASP A 237 32.24 -18.00 30.78
C ASP A 237 31.86 -18.01 32.27
N ARG A 238 30.84 -17.25 32.69
CA ARG A 238 30.33 -17.26 34.08
C ARG A 238 29.71 -18.60 34.43
N LEU A 239 28.89 -19.16 33.55
CA LEU A 239 28.29 -20.49 33.72
C LEU A 239 29.36 -21.58 33.79
N LEU A 240 30.39 -21.50 32.94
CA LEU A 240 31.54 -22.41 33.00
C LEU A 240 32.31 -22.26 34.31
N HIS A 241 32.50 -21.03 34.81
CA HIS A 241 33.13 -20.78 36.11
C HIS A 241 32.29 -21.33 37.28
N GLU A 242 30.97 -21.12 37.29
CA GLU A 242 30.05 -21.66 38.29
C GLU A 242 30.02 -23.20 38.25
N LEU A 243 29.95 -23.81 37.07
CA LEU A 243 30.04 -25.26 36.89
C LEU A 243 31.41 -25.82 37.32
N GLN A 244 32.50 -25.09 37.06
CA GLN A 244 33.84 -25.46 37.51
C GLN A 244 33.98 -25.32 39.03
N ALA A 245 33.40 -24.30 39.65
CA ALA A 245 33.37 -24.10 41.09
C ALA A 245 32.53 -25.18 41.79
N LEU A 246 31.34 -25.49 41.27
CA LEU A 246 30.51 -26.62 41.73
C LEU A 246 31.26 -27.95 41.58
N ARG A 247 31.94 -28.16 40.45
CA ARG A 247 32.77 -29.36 40.25
C ARG A 247 33.89 -29.43 41.29
N MET A 248 34.65 -28.36 41.48
CA MET A 248 35.71 -28.28 42.49
C MET A 248 35.15 -28.52 43.90
N GLN A 249 33.97 -28.01 44.22
CA GLN A 249 33.28 -28.29 45.48
C GLN A 249 32.92 -29.79 45.61
N THR A 250 32.40 -30.43 44.56
CA THR A 250 32.10 -31.87 44.60
C THR A 250 33.36 -32.73 44.65
N ASP A 251 34.42 -32.38 43.91
CA ASP A 251 35.71 -33.07 43.93
C ASP A 251 36.38 -32.90 45.31
N GLN A 252 36.25 -31.71 45.94
CA GLN A 252 36.71 -31.45 47.32
C GLN A 252 35.89 -32.24 48.35
N GLN A 253 34.56 -32.27 48.25
CA GLN A 253 33.71 -33.07 49.14
C GLN A 253 34.00 -34.58 49.00
N MET A 254 34.21 -35.06 47.78
CA MET A 254 34.66 -36.44 47.54
C MET A 254 36.05 -36.69 48.10
N GLN A 255 36.93 -35.68 48.15
CA GLN A 255 38.25 -35.80 48.76
C GLN A 255 38.18 -35.76 50.29
N THR A 256 37.41 -34.87 50.93
CA THR A 256 37.24 -34.91 52.40
C THR A 256 36.58 -36.20 52.83
N ILE A 257 35.58 -36.72 52.10
CA ILE A 257 34.99 -38.05 52.37
C ILE A 257 36.04 -39.16 52.24
N ARG A 258 36.97 -39.10 51.27
CA ARG A 258 38.08 -40.07 51.18
C ARG A 258 39.05 -39.94 52.34
N ASP A 259 39.39 -38.72 52.75
CA ASP A 259 40.35 -38.45 53.82
C ASP A 259 39.74 -38.82 55.19
N GLU A 260 38.47 -38.52 55.43
CA GLU A 260 37.67 -38.99 56.58
C GLU A 260 37.58 -40.52 56.63
N ILE A 261 37.36 -41.18 55.47
CA ILE A 261 37.36 -42.65 55.38
C ILE A 261 38.75 -43.22 55.63
N ALA A 262 39.80 -42.59 55.10
CA ALA A 262 41.19 -42.98 55.33
C ALA A 262 41.58 -42.82 56.80
N GLU A 263 41.22 -41.71 57.44
CA GLU A 263 41.43 -41.48 58.87
C GLU A 263 40.63 -42.49 59.70
N GLN A 264 39.37 -42.77 59.37
CA GLN A 264 38.60 -43.82 60.04
C GLN A 264 39.21 -45.23 59.88
N TYR A 265 39.87 -45.51 58.75
CA TYR A 265 40.61 -46.76 58.57
C TYR A 265 41.96 -46.74 59.30
N GLU A 266 42.65 -45.61 59.38
CA GLU A 266 43.89 -45.46 60.15
C GLU A 266 43.65 -45.55 61.65
N GLN A 267 42.61 -44.89 62.16
CA GLN A 267 42.10 -45.04 63.54
C GLN A 267 41.76 -46.51 63.82
N LYS A 268 40.99 -47.19 62.96
CA LYS A 268 40.71 -48.64 63.11
C LYS A 268 41.98 -49.49 63.03
N LEU A 269 42.97 -49.11 62.24
CA LEU A 269 44.27 -49.81 62.18
C LEU A 269 45.12 -49.55 63.43
N GLU A 270 45.07 -48.37 64.05
CA GLU A 270 45.76 -48.07 65.31
C GLU A 270 45.01 -48.63 66.53
N ASP A 271 43.68 -48.77 66.48
CA ASP A 271 42.90 -49.59 67.42
C ASP A 271 43.25 -51.07 67.29
N LEU A 272 43.38 -51.60 66.07
CA LEU A 272 43.84 -52.97 65.85
C LEU A 272 45.30 -53.16 66.27
N LYS A 273 46.21 -52.22 65.98
CA LYS A 273 47.60 -52.26 66.48
C LYS A 273 47.65 -52.12 68.01
N SER A 274 46.83 -51.27 68.63
CA SER A 274 46.84 -51.04 70.08
C SER A 274 46.19 -52.19 70.85
N THR A 275 45.14 -52.83 70.31
CA THR A 275 44.63 -54.10 70.83
C THR A 275 45.62 -55.25 70.60
N ILE A 276 46.33 -55.31 69.47
CA ILE A 276 47.43 -56.27 69.27
C ILE A 276 48.58 -56.02 70.26
N ARG A 277 48.99 -54.76 70.49
CA ARG A 277 49.99 -54.39 71.51
C ARG A 277 49.51 -54.80 72.90
N ARG A 278 48.29 -54.41 73.30
CA ARG A 278 47.69 -54.77 74.59
C ARG A 278 47.56 -56.29 74.79
N ASN A 279 47.24 -57.04 73.73
CA ASN A 279 47.24 -58.50 73.75
C ASN A 279 48.66 -59.05 73.87
N ALA A 280 49.65 -58.46 73.20
CA ALA A 280 51.07 -58.83 73.33
C ALA A 280 51.63 -58.51 74.72
N ASP A 281 51.21 -57.40 75.35
CA ASP A 281 51.54 -57.03 76.73
C ASP A 281 50.86 -57.99 77.72
N GLN A 282 49.62 -58.41 77.46
CA GLN A 282 48.95 -59.47 78.22
C GLN A 282 49.64 -60.82 78.05
N PHE A 283 50.05 -61.21 76.84
CA PHE A 283 50.90 -62.39 76.63
C PHE A 283 52.28 -62.24 77.29
N GLY A 284 52.81 -61.02 77.40
CA GLY A 284 53.99 -60.68 78.19
C GLY A 284 53.78 -60.92 79.68
N SER A 285 52.66 -60.47 80.24
CA SER A 285 52.23 -60.76 81.61
C SER A 285 52.10 -62.27 81.81
N TYR A 286 51.28 -62.96 81.01
CA TYR A 286 51.09 -64.41 81.13
C TYR A 286 52.41 -65.19 80.97
N ARG A 287 53.35 -64.72 80.15
CA ARG A 287 54.69 -65.30 80.02
C ARG A 287 55.55 -65.04 81.26
N SER A 288 55.48 -63.85 81.85
CA SER A 288 56.13 -63.52 83.12
C SER A 288 55.55 -64.33 84.28
N ASP A 289 54.22 -64.47 84.33
CA ASP A 289 53.49 -65.29 85.29
C ASP A 289 53.93 -66.75 85.16
N VAL A 290 53.97 -67.30 83.95
CA VAL A 290 54.47 -68.66 83.65
C VAL A 290 55.94 -68.85 84.05
N VAL A 291 56.80 -67.84 83.90
CA VAL A 291 58.17 -67.88 84.45
C VAL A 291 58.14 -67.91 85.98
N SER A 292 57.38 -67.03 86.64
CA SER A 292 57.28 -67.02 88.10
C SER A 292 56.71 -68.32 88.69
N TYR A 293 55.75 -68.96 88.01
CA TYR A 293 55.25 -70.28 88.38
C TYR A 293 56.30 -71.38 88.16
N ARG A 294 57.15 -71.26 87.13
CA ARG A 294 58.24 -72.20 86.85
C ARG A 294 59.33 -72.11 87.91
N ASP A 295 59.75 -70.90 88.27
CA ASP A 295 60.72 -70.64 89.34
C ASP A 295 60.16 -71.12 90.68
N ARG A 296 58.87 -70.87 90.94
CA ARG A 296 58.16 -71.36 92.13
C ARG A 296 58.07 -72.89 92.18
N ILE A 297 57.92 -73.57 91.05
CA ILE A 297 57.97 -75.03 90.95
C ILE A 297 59.40 -75.53 91.22
N GLU A 298 60.44 -74.83 90.74
CA GLU A 298 61.83 -75.19 91.01
C GLU A 298 62.16 -75.07 92.51
N ASP A 299 61.73 -74.00 93.17
CA ASP A 299 61.90 -73.82 94.62
C ASP A 299 61.11 -74.85 95.45
N LEU A 300 59.88 -75.17 95.04
CA LEU A 300 59.11 -76.25 95.67
C LEU A 300 59.75 -77.62 95.44
N THR A 301 60.44 -77.83 94.32
CA THR A 301 61.20 -79.06 94.03
C THR A 301 62.43 -79.14 94.94
N LYS A 302 63.24 -78.08 95.04
CA LYS A 302 64.37 -77.99 96.00
C LYS A 302 63.91 -78.25 97.45
N ALA A 303 62.78 -77.67 97.86
CA ALA A 303 62.20 -77.89 99.19
C ALA A 303 61.74 -79.35 99.41
N ARG A 304 61.11 -79.95 98.39
CA ARG A 304 60.69 -81.37 98.40
C ARG A 304 61.89 -82.30 98.48
N ASP A 305 62.97 -82.01 97.75
CA ASP A 305 64.16 -82.86 97.73
C ASP A 305 64.96 -82.75 99.04
N MET A 306 65.10 -81.55 99.63
CA MET A 306 65.63 -81.39 101.00
C MET A 306 64.81 -82.13 102.06
N LEU A 307 63.47 -82.19 101.90
CA LEU A 307 62.61 -82.96 102.80
C LEU A 307 62.78 -84.48 102.57
N ASN A 308 63.00 -84.90 101.32
CA ASN A 308 63.24 -86.29 100.95
C ASN A 308 64.58 -86.80 101.50
N ASP A 309 65.65 -86.00 101.41
CA ASP A 309 66.94 -86.30 102.08
C ASP A 309 66.76 -86.43 103.60
N LYS A 310 65.89 -85.60 104.18
CA LYS A 310 65.56 -85.70 105.61
C LYS A 310 64.85 -87.00 105.94
N VAL A 311 63.90 -87.45 105.12
CA VAL A 311 63.25 -88.76 105.24
C VAL A 311 64.27 -89.89 105.14
N VAL A 312 65.14 -89.91 104.12
CA VAL A 312 66.18 -90.94 103.96
C VAL A 312 67.10 -91.01 105.20
N SER A 313 67.51 -89.85 105.75
CA SER A 313 68.33 -89.78 106.97
C SER A 313 67.62 -90.33 108.23
N LEU A 314 66.29 -90.25 108.27
CA LEU A 314 65.47 -90.80 109.35
C LEU A 314 65.22 -92.29 109.14
N GLU A 315 64.97 -92.75 107.91
CA GLU A 315 64.80 -94.17 107.59
C GLU A 315 66.06 -95.01 107.81
N GLN A 316 67.26 -94.46 107.53
CA GLN A 316 68.51 -95.11 107.90
C GLN A 316 68.63 -95.25 109.43
N ARG A 317 68.25 -94.19 110.16
CA ARG A 317 68.27 -94.17 111.63
C ARG A 317 67.20 -95.06 112.28
N CYS A 318 66.05 -95.27 111.64
CA CYS A 318 65.06 -96.27 112.08
C CYS A 318 65.63 -97.68 111.89
N ARG A 319 66.17 -98.00 110.71
CA ARG A 319 66.82 -99.29 110.44
C ARG A 319 67.93 -99.60 111.44
N ASP A 320 68.82 -98.63 111.73
CA ASP A 320 69.87 -98.74 112.75
C ASP A 320 69.37 -98.99 114.19
N LEU A 321 68.10 -98.70 114.48
CA LEU A 321 67.45 -98.94 115.78
C LEU A 321 66.67 -100.26 115.78
N GLU A 322 66.00 -100.59 114.68
CA GLU A 322 65.33 -101.87 114.44
C GLU A 322 66.34 -103.03 114.50
N ASP A 323 67.51 -102.87 113.86
CA ASP A 323 68.62 -103.83 113.91
C ASP A 323 69.15 -104.07 115.33
N ARG A 324 69.08 -103.05 116.21
CA ARG A 324 69.48 -103.18 117.62
C ARG A 324 68.40 -103.85 118.44
N LEU A 325 67.13 -103.54 118.18
CA LEU A 325 65.98 -104.14 118.84
C LEU A 325 65.90 -105.64 118.52
N HIS A 326 66.02 -106.01 117.25
CA HIS A 326 65.98 -107.41 116.80
C HIS A 326 67.13 -108.24 117.39
N ARG A 327 68.33 -107.67 117.50
CA ARG A 327 69.49 -108.29 118.19
C ARG A 327 69.34 -108.34 119.73
N SER A 328 68.37 -107.64 120.31
CA SER A 328 68.00 -107.77 121.74
C SER A 328 66.93 -108.85 121.90
N GLN A 329 65.86 -108.78 121.12
CA GLN A 329 64.75 -109.73 121.13
C GLN A 329 65.23 -111.16 120.90
N GLN A 330 66.05 -111.39 119.87
CA GLN A 330 66.58 -112.73 119.58
C GLN A 330 67.33 -113.36 120.77
N ARG A 331 68.08 -112.57 121.57
CA ARG A 331 68.75 -113.08 122.79
C ARG A 331 67.77 -113.36 123.93
N GLN A 332 66.64 -112.66 123.96
CA GLN A 332 65.60 -112.87 124.96
C GLN A 332 64.76 -114.10 124.62
N ASP A 333 64.50 -114.35 123.34
CA ASP A 333 63.81 -115.54 122.84
C ASP A 333 64.67 -116.81 123.02
N GLU A 334 65.97 -116.73 122.71
CA GLU A 334 66.94 -117.81 123.01
C GLU A 334 66.99 -118.14 124.52
N LEU A 335 67.00 -117.13 125.39
CA LEU A 335 67.01 -117.31 126.84
C LEU A 335 65.65 -117.77 127.41
N LEU A 336 64.53 -117.46 126.74
CA LEU A 336 63.20 -117.95 127.11
C LEU A 336 63.06 -119.44 126.77
N ALA A 337 63.51 -119.87 125.59
CA ALA A 337 63.44 -121.27 125.18
C ALA A 337 64.14 -122.21 126.20
N GLU A 338 65.35 -121.85 126.67
CA GLU A 338 66.05 -122.61 127.72
C GLU A 338 65.23 -122.74 129.02
N ARG A 339 64.40 -121.75 129.35
CA ARG A 339 63.56 -121.74 130.57
C ARG A 339 62.21 -122.41 130.37
N GLU A 340 61.66 -122.39 129.16
CA GLU A 340 60.44 -123.13 128.83
C GLU A 340 60.70 -124.65 128.84
N ASP A 341 61.85 -125.11 128.34
CA ASP A 341 62.29 -126.51 128.44
C ASP A 341 62.46 -126.96 129.91
N GLU A 342 63.10 -126.14 130.77
CA GLU A 342 63.19 -126.41 132.22
C GLU A 342 61.80 -126.49 132.87
N LEU A 343 60.90 -125.55 132.56
CA LEU A 343 59.54 -125.51 133.11
C LEU A 343 58.67 -126.68 132.64
N GLN A 344 58.75 -127.08 131.38
CA GLN A 344 57.96 -128.17 130.83
C GLN A 344 58.39 -129.52 131.45
N ARG A 345 59.69 -129.70 131.69
CA ARG A 345 60.25 -130.86 132.40
C ARG A 345 59.79 -130.94 133.86
N LEU A 346 59.74 -129.81 134.57
CA LEU A 346 59.22 -129.75 135.94
C LEU A 346 57.70 -129.99 135.99
N LYS A 347 56.94 -129.47 135.02
CA LYS A 347 55.48 -129.72 134.91
C LYS A 347 55.16 -131.20 134.78
N GLN A 348 55.85 -131.95 133.92
CA GLN A 348 55.61 -133.40 133.78
C GLN A 348 55.85 -134.18 135.08
N GLN A 349 56.85 -133.82 135.90
CA GLN A 349 57.03 -134.45 137.21
C GLN A 349 55.88 -134.13 138.18
N ILE A 350 55.38 -132.90 138.17
CA ILE A 350 54.23 -132.50 139.02
C ILE A 350 52.95 -133.21 138.58
N GLU A 351 52.71 -133.32 137.28
CA GLU A 351 51.51 -133.94 136.70
C GLU A 351 51.44 -135.46 137.01
N GLN A 352 52.58 -136.16 136.96
CA GLN A 352 52.69 -137.54 137.44
C GLN A 352 52.39 -137.66 138.94
N MET A 353 53.01 -136.82 139.78
CA MET A 353 52.74 -136.82 141.22
C MET A 353 51.27 -136.51 141.55
N GLN A 354 50.63 -135.60 140.81
CA GLN A 354 49.21 -135.27 140.98
C GLN A 354 48.28 -136.42 140.59
N SER A 355 48.60 -137.16 139.52
CA SER A 355 47.87 -138.38 139.15
C SER A 355 47.93 -139.43 140.27
N ASP A 356 49.11 -139.68 140.84
CA ASP A 356 49.26 -140.65 141.95
C ASP A 356 48.52 -140.20 143.22
N TYR A 357 48.54 -138.90 143.55
CA TYR A 357 47.75 -138.35 144.65
C TYR A 357 46.24 -138.41 144.41
N GLN A 358 45.76 -138.20 143.19
CA GLN A 358 44.32 -138.28 142.88
C GLN A 358 43.79 -139.72 143.02
N ASN A 359 44.55 -140.72 142.51
CA ASN A 359 44.21 -142.13 142.70
C ASN A 359 44.12 -142.51 144.20
N LEU A 360 45.05 -141.99 145.01
CA LEU A 360 45.03 -142.21 146.46
C LEU A 360 43.84 -141.49 147.15
N LEU A 361 43.46 -140.30 146.68
CA LEU A 361 42.32 -139.53 147.19
C LEU A 361 40.99 -140.22 146.89
N ASP A 362 40.80 -140.79 145.70
CA ASP A 362 39.55 -141.47 145.35
C ASP A 362 39.38 -142.79 146.12
N ILE A 363 40.47 -143.53 146.39
CA ILE A 363 40.48 -144.67 147.33
C ILE A 363 40.09 -144.22 148.75
N LYS A 364 40.61 -143.07 149.20
CA LYS A 364 40.30 -142.48 150.51
C LYS A 364 38.81 -142.08 150.60
N ILE A 365 38.23 -141.49 149.55
CA ILE A 365 36.81 -141.13 149.47
C ILE A 365 35.89 -142.37 149.46
N GLY A 366 36.36 -143.49 148.91
CA GLY A 366 35.72 -144.81 149.04
C GLY A 366 35.65 -145.27 150.49
N LEU A 367 36.81 -145.34 151.16
CA LEU A 367 36.91 -145.75 152.56
C LEU A 367 36.14 -144.81 153.52
N ASP A 368 36.13 -143.49 153.26
CA ASP A 368 35.32 -142.53 154.03
C ASP A 368 33.82 -142.86 153.98
N ARG A 369 33.29 -143.30 152.83
CA ARG A 369 31.87 -143.70 152.71
C ARG A 369 31.56 -144.95 153.53
N GLU A 370 32.43 -145.96 153.47
CA GLU A 370 32.26 -147.21 154.21
C GLU A 370 32.37 -146.96 155.72
N ILE A 371 33.40 -146.21 156.15
CA ILE A 371 33.58 -145.77 157.54
C ILE A 371 32.39 -144.93 158.01
N ALA A 372 31.83 -144.05 157.17
CA ALA A 372 30.61 -143.31 157.50
C ALA A 372 29.38 -144.23 157.70
N THR A 373 29.24 -145.32 156.92
CA THR A 373 28.17 -146.30 157.15
C THR A 373 28.38 -147.14 158.40
N TYR A 374 29.62 -147.54 158.73
CA TYR A 374 29.91 -148.22 159.99
C TYR A 374 29.70 -147.28 161.19
N ARG A 375 30.00 -145.98 161.04
CA ARG A 375 29.70 -144.94 162.02
C ARG A 375 28.21 -144.70 162.25
N LYS A 376 27.39 -144.82 161.21
CA LYS A 376 25.93 -144.59 161.28
C LYS A 376 25.15 -145.68 162.04
N LEU A 377 25.78 -146.78 162.44
CA LEU A 377 25.19 -147.89 163.18
C LEU A 377 26.09 -148.45 164.31
N LEU A 378 27.30 -147.89 164.49
CA LEU A 378 28.28 -148.32 165.49
C LEU A 378 29.05 -147.16 166.16
N GLU A 379 28.77 -145.90 165.79
CA GLU A 379 29.24 -144.73 166.54
C GLU A 379 28.15 -143.63 166.68
N SER A 380 26.94 -143.73 166.13
CA SER A 380 25.88 -144.48 166.79
C SER A 380 24.76 -143.52 167.22
N GLU A 381 24.14 -143.81 168.36
CA GLU A 381 23.03 -143.09 168.97
C GLU A 381 23.51 -142.12 170.08
N GLU A 382 24.81 -142.17 170.39
CA GLU A 382 25.52 -141.51 171.48
C GLU A 382 26.34 -140.30 170.95
N ASP A 383 27.15 -139.53 171.70
CA ASP A 383 28.12 -139.89 172.76
C ASP A 383 29.12 -141.00 172.36
N ARG A 384 29.25 -141.22 171.05
CA ARG A 384 30.22 -142.14 170.41
C ARG A 384 30.78 -141.53 169.09
N LEU A 385 30.03 -140.68 168.38
CA LEU A 385 30.47 -139.87 167.23
C LEU A 385 30.80 -138.41 167.61
N ASN A 386 31.88 -137.85 167.05
CA ASN A 386 32.24 -136.43 167.23
C ASN A 386 33.12 -135.88 166.07
N ILE A 387 33.25 -134.55 165.98
CA ILE A 387 34.29 -133.73 165.29
C ILE A 387 34.19 -133.48 163.76
N SER A 388 33.80 -132.23 163.40
CA SER A 388 34.31 -131.34 162.31
C SER A 388 34.34 -131.82 160.82
N GLY A 389 34.63 -131.00 159.78
CA GLY A 389 34.92 -129.56 159.62
C GLY A 389 35.62 -129.25 158.26
N ILE A 390 35.80 -127.96 157.90
CA ILE A 390 36.82 -127.39 156.94
C ILE A 390 36.75 -127.90 155.45
N ARG A 391 36.28 -127.15 154.43
CA ARG A 391 36.77 -125.93 153.68
C ARG A 391 37.82 -126.17 152.55
N ILE A 392 37.81 -125.29 151.51
CA ILE A 392 38.76 -125.09 150.36
C ILE A 392 38.53 -126.04 149.14
N GLY A 393 38.70 -125.69 147.83
CA GLY A 393 38.78 -124.38 147.12
C GLY A 393 39.75 -124.26 145.89
N GLY A 394 39.24 -124.01 144.64
CA GLY A 394 39.97 -123.70 143.35
C GLY A 394 40.08 -124.88 142.32
N ASP A 395 40.29 -124.78 140.97
CA ASP A 395 40.32 -123.68 139.92
C ASP A 395 40.37 -124.26 138.42
N GLY A 396 40.30 -123.50 137.28
CA GLY A 396 40.49 -124.00 135.84
C GLY A 396 40.16 -123.11 134.55
N GLU A 397 40.61 -123.45 133.27
CA GLU A 397 40.72 -122.60 131.98
C GLU A 397 40.04 -123.16 130.61
N ASN A 398 40.25 -122.85 129.26
CA ASN A 398 41.05 -121.97 128.30
C ASN A 398 40.55 -121.93 126.75
N ALA A 399 41.22 -121.20 125.77
CA ALA A 399 41.44 -121.40 124.25
C ALA A 399 40.61 -120.77 122.99
N SER A 400 41.24 -120.43 121.77
CA SER A 400 40.77 -120.33 120.27
C SER A 400 40.60 -119.00 119.28
N SER A 401 39.83 -118.78 118.09
CA SER A 401 39.86 -117.56 117.01
C SER A 401 38.76 -117.21 115.78
N GLY A 402 38.84 -116.17 114.78
CA GLY A 402 37.81 -115.67 113.64
C GLY A 402 38.09 -114.66 112.32
N ARG A 403 37.15 -114.17 111.33
CA ARG A 403 37.30 -113.40 109.91
C ARG A 403 36.14 -112.46 109.12
N ALA A 404 36.24 -111.77 107.86
CA ALA A 404 35.29 -110.70 107.10
C ALA A 404 35.22 -110.34 105.44
N ASN A 405 34.45 -109.31 104.78
CA ASN A 405 34.14 -108.88 103.25
C ASN A 405 33.43 -107.41 102.83
N VAL A 406 32.94 -106.69 101.66
CA VAL A 406 32.74 -106.55 100.05
C VAL A 406 32.16 -105.12 99.33
N THR A 407 31.63 -104.89 98.01
CA THR A 407 31.45 -103.61 97.00
C THR A 407 30.17 -103.41 95.93
N THR A 408 29.72 -102.50 94.89
CA THR A 408 29.80 -101.13 94.02
C THR A 408 28.68 -100.92 92.77
N ALA A 409 28.18 -99.96 91.79
CA ALA A 409 28.04 -98.51 91.09
C ALA A 409 26.79 -98.27 89.96
N THR A 410 26.29 -97.32 88.99
CA THR A 410 26.37 -96.00 88.06
C THR A 410 24.95 -95.36 87.38
N ASN A 411 24.46 -94.48 86.34
CA ASN A 411 24.59 -93.49 85.07
C ASN A 411 23.18 -92.69 84.56
N ARG A 412 22.65 -91.81 83.52
CA ARG A 412 22.76 -90.73 82.31
C ARG A 412 21.32 -90.14 81.65
N THR A 413 20.81 -89.25 80.63
CA THR A 413 20.92 -88.01 79.58
C THR A 413 19.54 -87.64 78.67
N CYS A 414 19.03 -86.69 77.71
CA CYS A 414 19.06 -85.34 76.82
C CYS A 414 17.72 -85.01 75.84
N GLU A 415 17.20 -84.05 74.89
CA GLU A 415 17.20 -82.64 74.09
C GLU A 415 15.84 -82.26 73.14
N ASN A 416 15.33 -81.32 72.18
CA ASN A 416 15.36 -79.96 71.29
C ASN A 416 13.94 -79.51 70.45
N SER A 417 13.39 -78.56 69.50
CA SER A 417 13.42 -77.27 68.51
C SER A 417 11.98 -76.76 67.80
N SER A 418 11.45 -75.81 66.84
CA SER A 418 11.53 -74.54 65.82
C SER A 418 10.10 -73.92 65.17
N TYR A 419 9.60 -72.98 64.18
CA TYR A 419 9.86 -71.85 63.04
C TYR A 419 8.69 -70.72 62.42
N PRO A 420 8.34 -70.22 61.09
CA PRO A 420 7.81 -68.78 60.54
C PRO A 420 6.62 -68.36 59.39
N SER A 421 6.35 -67.07 58.79
CA SER A 421 5.09 -66.47 57.93
C SER A 421 5.06 -65.32 56.66
N ARG A 422 3.95 -64.56 56.13
CA ARG A 422 3.61 -63.65 54.80
C ARG A 422 2.57 -62.32 54.76
N LYS A 423 1.90 -61.42 53.82
CA LYS A 423 1.37 -61.00 52.33
C LYS A 423 0.80 -59.43 51.95
N ARG A 424 0.23 -58.87 50.73
CA ARG A 424 -0.24 -57.37 50.24
C ARG A 424 -1.45 -56.90 49.10
N PRO A 425 -1.66 -55.68 48.28
CA PRO A 425 -2.95 -54.82 47.80
C PRO A 425 -3.28 -54.03 46.31
N ARG A 426 -4.26 -53.00 46.00
CA ARG A 426 -4.79 -52.23 44.65
C ARG A 426 -5.77 -50.85 44.74
N HIS A 427 -6.44 -49.88 43.88
CA HIS A 427 -6.54 -49.02 42.49
C HIS A 427 -7.78 -47.93 42.10
N ASP A 428 -7.86 -47.08 40.93
CA ASP A 428 -9.02 -46.44 39.97
C ASP A 428 -9.44 -44.84 39.58
N LEU A 429 -10.44 -44.35 38.65
CA LEU A 429 -10.64 -42.93 37.88
C LEU A 429 -12.04 -42.18 37.33
N ASP A 430 -12.13 -40.82 36.92
CA ASP A 430 -13.20 -40.01 36.07
C ASP A 430 -12.86 -38.47 35.59
N GLU A 431 -13.64 -37.70 34.73
CA GLU A 431 -13.23 -36.40 33.98
C GLU A 431 -14.25 -35.18 33.68
N ARG A 432 -13.79 -33.91 33.36
CA ARG A 432 -14.59 -32.70 32.83
C ARG A 432 -13.79 -31.42 32.33
N SER A 433 -14.40 -30.50 31.51
CA SER A 433 -13.78 -29.30 30.83
C SER A 433 -14.14 -27.87 31.37
N SER A 434 -13.54 -26.76 30.86
CA SER A 434 -13.59 -25.39 31.49
C SER A 434 -13.26 -24.14 30.62
N ILE A 435 -13.93 -22.99 30.80
CA ILE A 435 -13.70 -21.70 30.08
C ILE A 435 -13.28 -20.56 31.05
N ARG A 436 -12.46 -19.58 30.61
CA ARG A 436 -12.04 -18.40 31.43
C ARG A 436 -11.97 -17.09 30.64
N THR A 437 -12.67 -16.06 31.11
CA THR A 437 -12.64 -14.69 30.57
C THR A 437 -12.08 -13.72 31.60
N GLN A 438 -11.36 -12.67 31.18
CA GLN A 438 -10.89 -11.58 32.02
C GLN A 438 -11.20 -10.23 31.35
N LEU A 439 -11.90 -9.35 32.07
CA LEU A 439 -12.19 -7.97 31.68
C LEU A 439 -11.35 -7.02 32.55
N LEU A 440 -10.79 -5.98 31.93
CA LEU A 440 -10.04 -4.95 32.66
C LEU A 440 -10.61 -3.53 32.44
N ASP A 441 -11.07 -3.20 31.23
CA ASP A 441 -11.56 -1.86 30.88
C ASP A 441 -12.91 -1.88 30.10
N GLY A 442 -13.91 -2.58 30.65
CA GLY A 442 -15.32 -2.46 30.22
C GLY A 442 -15.71 -3.01 28.84
N ILE A 443 -14.79 -3.42 27.98
CA ILE A 443 -15.10 -4.06 26.69
C ILE A 443 -15.30 -5.57 26.86
N ASN A 444 -16.44 -6.09 26.42
CA ASN A 444 -16.71 -7.52 26.36
C ASN A 444 -16.33 -8.11 24.98
N ILE A 445 -15.55 -9.19 24.99
CA ILE A 445 -15.24 -9.99 23.80
C ILE A 445 -16.20 -11.18 23.72
N ILE A 446 -17.07 -11.19 22.73
CA ILE A 446 -17.88 -12.36 22.34
C ILE A 446 -17.25 -12.98 21.08
N ASP A 447 -17.15 -14.30 21.07
CA ASP A 447 -16.56 -15.09 19.98
C ASP A 447 -17.57 -16.16 19.57
N ASP A 448 -17.66 -16.46 18.28
CA ASP A 448 -18.56 -17.46 17.74
C ASP A 448 -18.04 -18.88 18.06
N ASP A 449 -18.70 -19.55 19.01
CA ASP A 449 -18.34 -20.90 19.45
C ASP A 449 -18.75 -22.00 18.43
N SER A 450 -19.34 -21.63 17.28
CA SER A 450 -19.58 -22.54 16.15
C SER A 450 -18.28 -23.05 15.51
N THR A 451 -18.33 -24.20 14.82
CA THR A 451 -17.16 -24.93 14.28
C THR A 451 -16.34 -24.16 13.23
N HIS A 452 -16.85 -23.03 12.73
CA HIS A 452 -16.21 -22.19 11.72
C HIS A 452 -16.10 -20.70 12.14
N ALA A 453 -16.26 -20.38 13.44
CA ALA A 453 -16.05 -19.08 14.09
C ALA A 453 -16.16 -17.85 13.16
N LYS A 454 -17.38 -17.55 12.71
CA LYS A 454 -17.62 -16.66 11.56
C LYS A 454 -17.35 -15.18 11.86
N TYR A 455 -17.38 -14.80 13.13
CA TYR A 455 -17.11 -13.43 13.58
C TYR A 455 -16.58 -13.39 15.03
N ILE A 456 -15.95 -12.26 15.37
CA ILE A 456 -15.73 -11.82 16.75
C ILE A 456 -16.54 -10.54 16.95
N LYS A 457 -17.23 -10.40 18.09
CA LYS A 457 -18.03 -9.21 18.42
C LYS A 457 -17.48 -8.55 19.68
N LEU A 458 -17.18 -7.26 19.58
CA LEU A 458 -16.81 -6.40 20.70
C LEU A 458 -18.03 -5.59 21.13
N ILE A 459 -18.27 -5.49 22.43
CA ILE A 459 -19.35 -4.68 23.02
C ILE A 459 -18.72 -3.70 24.01
N ASN A 460 -18.99 -2.40 23.83
CA ASN A 460 -18.59 -1.38 24.80
C ASN A 460 -19.59 -1.34 25.97
N ASN A 461 -19.29 -2.05 27.06
CA ASN A 461 -20.02 -1.98 28.33
C ASN A 461 -19.39 -0.97 29.31
N SER A 462 -18.47 -0.11 28.86
CA SER A 462 -17.96 0.99 29.67
C SER A 462 -18.94 2.17 29.69
N ASN A 463 -18.74 3.11 30.62
CA ASN A 463 -19.57 4.31 30.75
C ASN A 463 -19.11 5.47 29.83
N GLN A 464 -18.20 5.25 28.88
CA GLN A 464 -17.67 6.28 27.98
C GLN A 464 -17.51 5.79 26.53
N ASP A 465 -17.45 6.72 25.58
CA ASP A 465 -17.19 6.43 24.16
C ASP A 465 -15.69 6.12 23.96
N ILE A 466 -15.36 4.92 23.45
CA ILE A 466 -13.97 4.45 23.34
C ILE A 466 -13.46 4.65 21.91
N SER A 467 -12.26 5.22 21.75
CA SER A 467 -11.57 5.29 20.46
C SER A 467 -10.61 4.13 20.27
N PHE A 468 -10.77 3.39 19.17
CA PHE A 468 -9.90 2.27 18.78
C PHE A 468 -8.63 2.72 18.03
N ASN A 469 -8.19 3.96 18.19
CA ASN A 469 -7.14 4.54 17.38
C ASN A 469 -5.77 3.93 17.69
N GLY A 470 -5.28 3.04 16.81
CA GLY A 470 -4.03 2.30 17.01
C GLY A 470 -4.18 0.95 17.73
N TRP A 471 -5.41 0.59 18.15
CA TRP A 471 -5.70 -0.66 18.84
C TRP A 471 -5.54 -1.87 17.91
N ILE A 472 -5.24 -3.03 18.51
CA ILE A 472 -5.02 -4.31 17.81
C ILE A 472 -5.81 -5.42 18.51
N LEU A 473 -6.64 -6.14 17.76
CA LEU A 473 -7.25 -7.39 18.23
C LEU A 473 -6.39 -8.57 17.75
N LYS A 474 -5.90 -9.38 18.68
CA LYS A 474 -5.13 -10.59 18.37
C LYS A 474 -5.91 -11.85 18.72
N ARG A 475 -5.86 -12.84 17.85
CA ARG A 475 -6.46 -14.17 18.07
C ARG A 475 -5.38 -15.23 17.89
N LYS A 476 -5.13 -16.04 18.92
CA LYS A 476 -4.25 -17.20 18.89
C LYS A 476 -5.07 -18.49 19.03
N VAL A 477 -4.83 -19.45 18.15
CA VAL A 477 -5.39 -20.81 18.20
C VAL A 477 -4.22 -21.76 17.99
N GLY A 478 -3.85 -22.48 19.05
CA GLY A 478 -2.64 -23.31 19.08
C GLY A 478 -1.38 -22.54 18.67
N SER A 479 -0.75 -23.00 17.58
CA SER A 479 0.46 -22.40 17.00
C SER A 479 0.19 -21.25 16.02
N GLN A 480 -1.06 -20.97 15.65
CA GLN A 480 -1.41 -19.91 14.69
C GLN A 480 -1.93 -18.65 15.40
N SER A 481 -1.46 -17.48 14.95
CA SER A 481 -1.88 -16.18 15.48
C SER A 481 -2.23 -15.20 14.36
N TYR A 482 -3.33 -14.48 14.51
CA TYR A 482 -3.78 -13.40 13.63
C TYR A 482 -3.86 -12.07 14.38
N GLU A 483 -3.55 -10.96 13.70
CA GLU A 483 -3.68 -9.60 14.20
C GLU A 483 -4.59 -8.76 13.29
N PHE A 484 -5.62 -8.14 13.86
CA PHE A 484 -6.47 -7.16 13.20
C PHE A 484 -6.21 -5.76 13.76
N LYS A 485 -5.90 -4.79 12.89
CA LYS A 485 -5.66 -3.39 13.29
C LYS A 485 -6.87 -2.54 12.91
N PHE A 486 -7.41 -1.78 13.86
CA PHE A 486 -8.62 -0.99 13.64
C PHE A 486 -8.37 0.23 12.74
N PRO A 487 -9.37 0.70 11.97
CA PRO A 487 -9.28 1.94 11.22
C PRO A 487 -8.99 3.14 12.14
N ARG A 488 -8.09 4.04 11.70
CA ARG A 488 -7.77 5.28 12.44
C ARG A 488 -9.01 6.16 12.57
N GLY A 489 -9.18 6.77 13.74
CA GLY A 489 -10.33 7.62 14.05
C GLY A 489 -11.64 6.89 14.33
N MET A 490 -11.65 5.55 14.39
CA MET A 490 -12.85 4.80 14.77
C MET A 490 -13.18 5.02 16.27
N ILE A 491 -14.44 5.33 16.57
CA ILE A 491 -14.97 5.51 17.92
C ILE A 491 -16.20 4.61 18.07
N LEU A 492 -16.29 3.87 19.18
CA LEU A 492 -17.43 3.02 19.52
C LEU A 492 -18.13 3.56 20.76
N LYS A 493 -19.39 3.95 20.57
CA LYS A 493 -20.20 4.58 21.62
C LYS A 493 -20.54 3.64 22.77
N VAL A 494 -20.89 4.20 23.93
CA VAL A 494 -21.46 3.45 25.06
C VAL A 494 -22.59 2.53 24.59
N GLY A 495 -22.54 1.25 24.97
CA GLY A 495 -23.55 0.23 24.63
C GLY A 495 -23.54 -0.26 23.18
N ALA A 496 -22.72 0.32 22.29
CA ALA A 496 -22.64 -0.09 20.89
C ALA A 496 -21.75 -1.34 20.68
N THR A 497 -21.97 -2.04 19.56
CA THR A 497 -21.23 -3.27 19.21
C THR A 497 -20.53 -3.15 17.85
N THR A 498 -19.25 -3.55 17.80
CA THR A 498 -18.51 -3.75 16.54
C THR A 498 -18.39 -5.25 16.27
N THR A 499 -18.77 -5.71 15.08
CA THR A 499 -18.63 -7.10 14.65
C THR A 499 -17.55 -7.23 13.56
N ILE A 500 -16.63 -8.17 13.73
CA ILE A 500 -15.46 -8.39 12.87
C ILE A 500 -15.59 -9.75 12.19
N TRP A 501 -16.03 -9.72 10.94
CA TRP A 501 -16.40 -10.88 10.13
C TRP A 501 -15.20 -11.51 9.41
N SER A 502 -15.18 -12.83 9.33
CA SER A 502 -14.20 -13.59 8.53
C SER A 502 -14.23 -13.19 7.06
N SER A 503 -13.09 -13.31 6.37
CA SER A 503 -12.96 -12.93 4.95
C SER A 503 -13.88 -13.71 3.99
N ASP A 504 -14.42 -14.85 4.41
CA ASP A 504 -15.22 -15.77 3.57
C ASP A 504 -16.74 -15.70 3.76
N VAL A 505 -17.24 -14.83 4.63
CA VAL A 505 -18.68 -14.49 4.68
C VAL A 505 -18.94 -13.39 3.65
N ASN A 506 -19.55 -13.73 2.52
CA ASN A 506 -19.53 -12.86 1.33
C ASN A 506 -20.66 -11.82 1.25
N ASP A 507 -21.77 -12.01 1.96
CA ASP A 507 -22.98 -11.18 1.84
C ASP A 507 -23.10 -10.07 2.92
N ILE A 508 -21.96 -9.50 3.33
CA ILE A 508 -21.90 -8.52 4.43
C ILE A 508 -21.21 -7.23 3.97
N ALA A 509 -21.95 -6.13 4.01
CA ALA A 509 -21.44 -4.78 3.77
C ALA A 509 -20.49 -4.34 4.90
N VAL A 510 -19.37 -3.74 4.53
CA VAL A 510 -18.40 -3.17 5.48
C VAL A 510 -18.83 -1.74 5.81
N ASP A 511 -19.28 -1.54 7.04
CA ASP A 511 -19.85 -0.28 7.56
C ASP A 511 -19.21 0.05 8.91
N PRO A 512 -18.05 0.72 8.94
CA PRO A 512 -17.39 1.14 10.18
C PRO A 512 -18.20 2.24 10.88
N PRO A 513 -18.46 2.16 12.21
CA PRO A 513 -17.83 1.28 13.19
C PRO A 513 -18.54 -0.06 13.45
N THR A 514 -19.70 -0.30 12.84
CA THR A 514 -20.60 -1.42 13.19
C THR A 514 -20.12 -2.78 12.66
N ASN A 515 -19.74 -2.84 11.38
CA ASN A 515 -19.37 -4.06 10.68
C ASN A 515 -18.02 -3.91 9.98
N LEU A 516 -17.04 -4.69 10.41
CA LEU A 516 -15.70 -4.78 9.83
C LEU A 516 -15.50 -6.18 9.24
N LYS A 517 -14.72 -6.31 8.16
CA LYS A 517 -14.40 -7.60 7.53
C LYS A 517 -12.89 -7.77 7.36
N LEU A 518 -12.39 -8.97 7.62
CA LEU A 518 -10.98 -9.31 7.36
C LEU A 518 -10.70 -9.25 5.84
N ARG A 519 -9.64 -8.55 5.44
CA ARG A 519 -9.37 -8.23 4.02
C ARG A 519 -8.79 -9.39 3.20
N THR A 520 -8.07 -10.32 3.83
CA THR A 520 -7.22 -11.32 3.16
C THR A 520 -7.08 -12.64 3.92
N THR A 521 -7.75 -12.83 5.05
CA THR A 521 -7.54 -14.00 5.93
C THR A 521 -8.86 -14.45 6.55
N LYS A 522 -9.09 -15.76 6.63
CA LYS A 522 -10.22 -16.36 7.35
C LYS A 522 -9.90 -16.45 8.84
N TRP A 523 -10.92 -16.49 9.71
CA TRP A 523 -10.69 -16.90 11.09
C TRP A 523 -10.26 -18.37 11.14
N PHE A 524 -9.20 -18.68 11.90
CA PHE A 524 -8.67 -20.05 12.00
C PHE A 524 -9.52 -20.90 12.97
N THR A 525 -10.05 -22.01 12.45
CA THR A 525 -10.77 -23.04 13.23
C THR A 525 -10.34 -24.44 12.81
N VAL A 526 -9.36 -25.00 13.54
CA VAL A 526 -8.90 -26.39 13.38
C VAL A 526 -8.63 -26.97 14.76
N GLY A 527 -9.09 -28.20 15.01
CA GLY A 527 -8.67 -29.01 16.16
C GLY A 527 -9.26 -28.63 17.52
N SER A 528 -9.07 -29.55 18.48
CA SER A 528 -9.50 -29.44 19.89
C SER A 528 -8.54 -28.58 20.72
N GLU A 529 -8.10 -27.44 20.18
CA GLU A 529 -7.06 -26.61 20.78
C GLU A 529 -7.64 -25.35 21.46
N SER A 530 -6.94 -24.85 22.50
CA SER A 530 -7.38 -23.67 23.23
C SER A 530 -7.34 -22.41 22.35
N LYS A 531 -8.49 -21.71 22.27
CA LYS A 531 -8.63 -20.42 21.59
C LYS A 531 -8.39 -19.29 22.60
N LYS A 532 -7.46 -18.37 22.32
CA LYS A 532 -7.23 -17.15 23.12
C LYS A 532 -7.36 -15.90 22.25
N THR A 533 -8.22 -14.98 22.64
CA THR A 533 -8.45 -13.71 21.96
C THR A 533 -8.17 -12.55 22.92
N THR A 534 -7.25 -11.66 22.56
CA THR A 534 -6.83 -10.49 23.35
C THR A 534 -7.01 -9.21 22.56
N LEU A 535 -7.53 -8.18 23.22
CA LEU A 535 -7.66 -6.83 22.68
C LEU A 535 -6.59 -5.94 23.32
N GLU A 536 -5.76 -5.29 22.50
CA GLU A 536 -4.65 -4.43 22.93
C GLU A 536 -4.87 -2.97 22.50
N ASP A 537 -4.54 -2.04 23.40
CA ASP A 537 -4.45 -0.60 23.10
C ASP A 537 -3.24 -0.28 22.19
N SER A 538 -3.20 0.94 21.69
CA SER A 538 -2.05 1.60 21.06
C SER A 538 -0.72 1.49 21.84
N GLU A 539 -0.76 1.36 23.17
CA GLU A 539 0.41 1.11 24.03
C GLU A 539 0.73 -0.39 24.25
N GLY A 540 -0.01 -1.32 23.63
CA GLY A 540 0.16 -2.77 23.80
C GLY A 540 -0.38 -3.33 25.12
N ARG A 541 -1.11 -2.54 25.92
CA ARG A 541 -1.80 -2.98 27.14
C ARG A 541 -3.01 -3.85 26.78
N ILE A 542 -3.19 -5.00 27.43
CA ILE A 542 -4.35 -5.87 27.21
C ILE A 542 -5.58 -5.32 27.95
N ILE A 543 -6.59 -4.90 27.18
CA ILE A 543 -7.84 -4.29 27.65
C ILE A 543 -8.90 -5.36 28.00
N ALA A 544 -8.92 -6.47 27.24
CA ALA A 544 -9.83 -7.60 27.45
C ALA A 544 -9.24 -8.91 26.90
N GLU A 545 -9.56 -10.05 27.55
CA GLU A 545 -9.16 -11.39 27.13
C GLU A 545 -10.30 -12.42 27.28
N LYS A 546 -10.59 -13.20 26.22
CA LYS A 546 -11.40 -14.44 26.27
C LYS A 546 -10.47 -15.63 25.98
N THR A 547 -10.40 -16.60 26.89
CA THR A 547 -9.69 -17.89 26.67
C THR A 547 -10.68 -19.05 26.81
N VAL A 548 -10.85 -19.80 25.72
CA VAL A 548 -11.74 -20.97 25.62
C VAL A 548 -10.89 -22.23 25.53
N THR A 549 -10.87 -23.01 26.61
CA THR A 549 -10.24 -24.34 26.69
C THR A 549 -11.31 -25.42 26.61
N MET A 550 -11.42 -26.07 25.45
CA MET A 550 -12.03 -27.40 25.41
C MET A 550 -11.03 -28.40 26.01
N LYS A 551 -11.53 -29.27 26.87
CA LYS A 551 -10.97 -30.61 27.07
C LYS A 551 -11.96 -31.56 26.40
#